data_AF-A0A5C6U0S2-F1
#
_entry.id   AF-A0A5C6U0S2-F1
#
_cell.length_a   1.000
_cell.length_b   1.000
_cell.length_c   1.000
_cell.angle_alpha   90.00
_cell.angle_beta   90.00
_cell.angle_gamma   90.00
#
_symmetry.space_group_name_H-M   'P 1'
#
loop_
_entity.id
_entity.type
_entity.pdbx_description
1 polymer ?
#
loop_
_entity_poly.entity_id
_entity_poly.type
_entity_poly.pdbx_seq_one_letter_code
_entity_poly.pdbx_strand_id
1 'polypeptide(L)'
;MNLAGRMKLRPGAALPTIVSSRPMLASRVARGRLADDLPGTLGALFTLCAHAHRLTARRAVAAATGELAVSTAAERLALQAGTAREHVLRIAHDWLRLLPGAPAAEPALRLRSCPLWRDDLEPAEQLADLPAWLAHHWLAEPVPSWLAAQRVDPLGWAVHWCEQAETPLARLLRSQRAAMQAIATPSQALRLLDAPRATMPRPARRMAEEPEFCARPDWLGAPAETGPWTRTADAASVPIHNAWMRLVARLVDLLQLALPAGRDRLAEGAAARPG
;
A
#
# COMPACT_ATOMS: atom_id res chain seq x y z
N MET A 1 22.68 -8.64 -20.82
CA MET A 1 21.23 -8.33 -20.75
C MET A 1 20.98 -7.59 -19.43
N ASN A 2 20.54 -6.33 -19.43
CA ASN A 2 20.33 -5.57 -18.18
C ASN A 2 18.99 -5.98 -17.55
N LEU A 3 19.03 -6.78 -16.49
CA LEU A 3 17.84 -7.30 -15.80
C LEU A 3 17.14 -6.24 -14.93
N ALA A 4 17.86 -5.22 -14.46
CA ALA A 4 17.34 -4.26 -13.48
C ALA A 4 16.68 -3.02 -14.13
N GLY A 5 17.14 -2.61 -15.31
CA GLY A 5 16.76 -1.33 -15.91
C GLY A 5 17.05 -0.12 -15.00
N ARG A 6 16.50 1.05 -15.31
CA ARG A 6 16.66 2.29 -14.52
C ARG A 6 15.34 3.03 -14.38
N MET A 7 15.14 3.67 -13.24
CA MET A 7 14.04 4.60 -13.00
C MET A 7 14.62 5.99 -12.72
N LYS A 8 14.17 7.00 -13.46
CA LYS A 8 14.52 8.41 -13.25
C LYS A 8 13.29 9.15 -12.75
N LEU A 9 13.41 9.79 -11.60
CA LEU A 9 12.39 10.70 -11.07
C LEU A 9 12.86 12.14 -11.30
N ARG A 10 11.92 13.02 -11.65
CA ARG A 10 12.11 14.46 -11.84
C ARG A 10 11.02 15.22 -11.08
N PRO A 11 11.07 15.25 -9.73
CA PRO A 11 10.09 15.99 -8.94
C PRO A 11 10.05 17.47 -9.37
N GLY A 12 8.85 18.05 -9.47
CA GLY A 12 8.66 19.46 -9.85
C GLY A 12 8.81 19.80 -11.34
N ALA A 13 9.17 18.83 -12.21
CA ALA A 13 9.24 19.03 -13.65
C ALA A 13 7.87 18.84 -14.34
N ALA A 14 7.77 19.25 -15.62
CA ALA A 14 6.64 18.88 -16.46
C ALA A 14 6.53 17.35 -16.63
N LEU A 15 5.31 16.83 -16.74
CA LEU A 15 5.06 15.41 -16.98
C LEU A 15 5.64 14.97 -18.34
N PRO A 16 6.18 13.73 -18.45
CA PRO A 16 6.28 12.73 -17.40
C PRO A 16 7.45 12.97 -16.43
N THR A 17 7.14 12.99 -15.13
CA THR A 17 8.14 13.15 -14.05
C THR A 17 8.79 11.84 -13.63
N ILE A 18 8.31 10.71 -14.14
CA ILE A 18 8.88 9.37 -13.91
C ILE A 18 9.15 8.73 -15.27
N VAL A 19 10.40 8.31 -15.49
CA VAL A 19 10.80 7.55 -16.68
C VAL A 19 11.42 6.24 -16.23
N SER A 20 10.83 5.12 -16.65
CA SER A 20 11.32 3.77 -16.34
C SER A 20 11.77 3.08 -17.62
N SER A 21 12.93 2.42 -17.55
CA SER A 21 13.46 1.50 -18.55
C SER A 21 13.48 0.05 -18.03
N ARG A 22 12.78 -0.20 -16.91
CA ARG A 22 12.71 -1.54 -16.31
C ARG A 22 11.94 -2.48 -17.24
N PRO A 23 12.49 -3.67 -17.55
CA PRO A 23 11.78 -4.64 -18.38
C PRO A 23 10.54 -5.17 -17.65
N MET A 24 9.50 -5.52 -18.40
CA MET A 24 8.35 -6.26 -17.89
C MET A 24 8.75 -7.72 -17.59
N LEU A 25 9.35 -7.95 -16.43
CA LEU A 25 9.87 -9.27 -16.05
C LEU A 25 8.76 -10.28 -15.78
N ALA A 26 7.62 -9.87 -15.22
CA ALA A 26 6.53 -10.78 -14.84
C ALA A 26 6.05 -11.66 -16.00
N SER A 27 5.74 -11.06 -17.17
CA SER A 27 5.31 -11.81 -18.35
C SER A 27 6.41 -12.70 -18.93
N ARG A 28 7.68 -12.28 -18.83
CA ARG A 28 8.83 -13.05 -19.30
C ARG A 28 9.09 -14.28 -18.44
N VAL A 29 9.02 -14.15 -17.12
CA VAL A 29 9.27 -15.27 -16.19
C VAL A 29 8.09 -16.24 -16.09
N ALA A 30 6.87 -15.76 -16.36
CA ALA A 30 5.66 -16.58 -16.34
C ALA A 30 5.49 -17.43 -17.61
N ARG A 31 6.01 -16.99 -18.76
CA ARG A 31 5.84 -17.69 -20.03
C ARG A 31 6.50 -19.08 -19.97
N GLY A 32 5.73 -20.11 -20.32
CA GLY A 32 6.19 -21.51 -20.33
C GLY A 32 6.30 -22.16 -18.95
N ARG A 33 5.86 -21.48 -17.88
CA ARG A 33 5.73 -22.08 -16.55
C ARG A 33 4.39 -22.79 -16.40
N LEU A 34 4.35 -23.79 -15.53
CA LEU A 34 3.09 -24.37 -15.07
C LEU A 34 2.30 -23.33 -14.28
N ALA A 35 0.98 -23.37 -14.38
CA ALA A 35 0.11 -22.41 -13.70
C ALA A 35 0.34 -22.45 -12.17
N ASP A 36 0.53 -23.64 -11.60
CA ASP A 36 0.76 -23.85 -10.18
C ASP A 36 2.08 -23.26 -9.66
N ASP A 37 3.07 -23.05 -10.56
CA ASP A 37 4.36 -22.44 -10.21
C ASP A 37 4.30 -20.91 -10.15
N LEU A 38 3.27 -20.29 -10.75
CA LEU A 38 3.18 -18.84 -10.91
C LEU A 38 3.15 -18.08 -9.58
N PRO A 39 2.42 -18.53 -8.53
CA PRO A 39 2.45 -17.87 -7.24
C PRO A 39 3.87 -17.78 -6.65
N GLY A 40 4.58 -18.90 -6.59
CA GLY A 40 5.96 -18.95 -6.09
C GLY A 40 6.88 -18.04 -6.90
N THR A 41 6.80 -18.15 -8.23
CA THR A 41 7.61 -17.37 -9.17
C THR A 41 7.39 -15.86 -9.02
N LEU A 42 6.14 -15.39 -9.02
CA LEU A 42 5.83 -13.96 -8.91
C LEU A 42 6.10 -13.42 -7.50
N GLY A 43 5.92 -14.25 -6.46
CA GLY A 43 6.33 -13.90 -5.10
C GLY A 43 7.83 -13.67 -4.98
N ALA A 44 8.65 -14.52 -5.62
CA ALA A 44 10.10 -14.38 -5.62
C ALA A 44 10.57 -13.17 -6.45
N LEU A 45 9.89 -12.87 -7.55
CA LEU A 45 10.22 -11.72 -8.40
C LEU A 45 9.97 -10.38 -7.68
N PHE A 46 8.91 -10.29 -6.88
CA PHE A 46 8.47 -9.06 -6.23
C PHE A 46 8.60 -9.15 -4.70
N THR A 47 9.83 -9.30 -4.20
CA THR A 47 10.11 -9.65 -2.79
C THR A 47 9.48 -8.71 -1.75
N LEU A 48 9.43 -7.40 -2.00
CA LEU A 48 8.83 -6.42 -1.08
C LEU A 48 7.32 -6.60 -0.91
N CYS A 49 6.62 -6.99 -1.97
CA CYS A 49 5.17 -7.19 -1.99
C CYS A 49 4.81 -8.66 -2.31
N ALA A 50 5.69 -9.59 -1.94
CA ALA A 50 5.64 -10.98 -2.38
C ALA A 50 4.33 -11.67 -2.01
N HIS A 51 3.77 -11.36 -0.84
CA HIS A 51 2.50 -11.91 -0.38
C HIS A 51 1.34 -11.51 -1.30
N ALA A 52 1.24 -10.22 -1.66
CA ALA A 52 0.20 -9.74 -2.58
C ALA A 52 0.35 -10.40 -3.95
N HIS A 53 1.57 -10.52 -4.49
CA HIS A 53 1.80 -11.18 -5.77
C HIS A 53 1.45 -12.66 -5.75
N ARG A 54 1.82 -13.41 -4.70
CA ARG A 54 1.40 -14.81 -4.53
C ARG A 54 -0.11 -14.95 -4.54
N LEU A 55 -0.80 -14.11 -3.77
CA LEU A 55 -2.24 -14.17 -3.65
C LEU A 55 -2.95 -13.81 -4.95
N THR A 56 -2.54 -12.73 -5.61
CA THR A 56 -3.06 -12.34 -6.93
C THR A 56 -2.82 -13.41 -7.98
N ALA A 57 -1.63 -14.02 -8.00
CA ALA A 57 -1.30 -15.09 -8.94
C ALA A 57 -2.18 -16.32 -8.74
N ARG A 58 -2.35 -16.80 -7.49
CA ARG A 58 -3.23 -17.94 -7.17
C ARG A 58 -4.65 -17.69 -7.67
N ARG A 59 -5.17 -16.49 -7.44
CA ARG A 59 -6.52 -16.14 -7.89
C ARG A 59 -6.65 -15.98 -9.40
N ALA A 60 -5.63 -15.44 -10.06
CA ALA A 60 -5.63 -15.34 -11.51
C ALA A 60 -5.65 -16.74 -12.14
N VAL A 61 -4.89 -17.68 -11.58
CA VAL A 61 -4.89 -19.09 -12.00
C VAL A 61 -6.26 -19.74 -11.74
N ALA A 62 -6.77 -19.66 -10.51
CA ALA A 62 -8.08 -20.22 -10.16
C ALA A 62 -9.19 -19.65 -11.04
N ALA A 63 -9.21 -18.34 -11.27
CA ALA A 63 -10.19 -17.73 -12.17
C ALA A 63 -10.04 -18.26 -13.61
N ALA A 64 -8.81 -18.40 -14.12
CA ALA A 64 -8.55 -18.92 -15.46
C ALA A 64 -8.94 -20.39 -15.63
N THR A 65 -8.88 -21.21 -14.56
CA THR A 65 -9.30 -22.62 -14.57
C THR A 65 -10.79 -22.81 -14.27
N GLY A 66 -11.55 -21.73 -14.06
CA GLY A 66 -12.97 -21.77 -13.72
C GLY A 66 -13.25 -22.12 -12.25
N GLU A 67 -12.23 -22.10 -11.40
CA GLU A 67 -12.35 -22.30 -9.97
C GLU A 67 -12.79 -21.02 -9.24
N LEU A 68 -13.36 -21.21 -8.04
CA LEU A 68 -13.77 -20.11 -7.19
C LEU A 68 -12.54 -19.38 -6.62
N ALA A 69 -12.25 -18.20 -7.15
CA ALA A 69 -11.11 -17.37 -6.72
C ALA A 69 -11.42 -16.50 -5.48
N VAL A 70 -11.94 -17.11 -4.41
CA VAL A 70 -12.24 -16.45 -3.12
C VAL A 70 -11.14 -16.75 -2.11
N SER A 71 -10.74 -15.76 -1.30
CA SER A 71 -9.73 -16.01 -0.28
C SER A 71 -10.25 -16.69 0.96
N THR A 72 -9.37 -17.48 1.57
CA THR A 72 -9.57 -17.99 2.93
C THR A 72 -9.38 -16.88 3.96
N ALA A 73 -9.86 -17.11 5.19
CA ALA A 73 -9.65 -16.19 6.29
C ALA A 73 -8.15 -16.02 6.62
N ALA A 74 -7.38 -17.09 6.56
CA ALA A 74 -5.93 -17.08 6.79
C ALA A 74 -5.19 -16.21 5.74
N GLU A 75 -5.60 -16.30 4.47
CA GLU A 75 -5.01 -15.45 3.42
C GLU A 75 -5.32 -13.97 3.63
N ARG A 76 -6.55 -13.63 4.04
CA ARG A 76 -6.90 -12.23 4.38
C ARG A 76 -6.09 -11.70 5.55
N LEU A 77 -5.90 -12.51 6.59
CA LEU A 77 -5.07 -12.14 7.74
C LEU A 77 -3.60 -11.94 7.33
N ALA A 78 -3.05 -12.84 6.52
CA ALA A 78 -1.69 -12.71 6.01
C ALA A 78 -1.52 -11.49 5.09
N LEU A 79 -2.53 -11.14 4.30
CA LEU A 79 -2.54 -9.94 3.46
C LEU A 79 -2.60 -8.67 4.32
N GLN A 80 -3.43 -8.67 5.36
CA GLN A 80 -3.53 -7.58 6.32
C GLN A 80 -2.19 -7.37 7.06
N ALA A 81 -1.61 -8.43 7.64
CA ALA A 81 -0.33 -8.37 8.33
C ALA A 81 0.81 -7.92 7.40
N GLY A 82 0.88 -8.48 6.18
CA GLY A 82 1.87 -8.09 5.18
C GLY A 82 1.74 -6.62 4.76
N THR A 83 0.51 -6.12 4.58
CA THR A 83 0.26 -4.71 4.24
C THR A 83 0.61 -3.78 5.40
N ALA A 84 0.23 -4.15 6.63
CA ALA A 84 0.62 -3.41 7.83
C ALA A 84 2.15 -3.37 7.99
N ARG A 85 2.84 -4.48 7.73
CA ARG A 85 4.32 -4.57 7.81
C ARG A 85 5.00 -3.63 6.83
N GLU A 86 4.51 -3.56 5.59
CA GLU A 86 5.02 -2.59 4.60
C GLU A 86 4.80 -1.16 5.11
N HIS A 87 3.61 -0.82 5.61
CA HIS A 87 3.38 0.52 6.16
C HIS A 87 4.32 0.85 7.33
N VAL A 88 4.52 -0.10 8.25
CA VAL A 88 5.45 0.08 9.37
C VAL A 88 6.87 0.29 8.86
N LEU A 89 7.33 -0.51 7.89
CA LEU A 89 8.64 -0.36 7.28
C LEU A 89 8.79 1.02 6.63
N ARG A 90 7.81 1.48 5.86
CA ARG A 90 7.88 2.79 5.22
C ARG A 90 7.92 3.93 6.23
N ILE A 91 7.15 3.87 7.31
CA ILE A 91 7.09 4.92 8.32
C ILE A 91 8.35 4.91 9.20
N ALA A 92 8.74 3.73 9.68
CA ALA A 92 9.86 3.59 10.61
C ALA A 92 11.23 3.72 9.92
N HIS A 93 11.36 3.27 8.67
CA HIS A 93 12.63 3.26 7.96
C HIS A 93 12.70 4.31 6.84
N ASP A 94 11.79 4.27 5.86
CA ASP A 94 11.91 5.16 4.69
C ASP A 94 11.75 6.63 5.06
N TRP A 95 10.75 6.97 5.89
CA TRP A 95 10.52 8.36 6.28
C TRP A 95 11.70 8.93 7.07
N LEU A 96 12.23 8.16 8.03
CA LEU A 96 13.42 8.59 8.79
C LEU A 96 14.66 8.76 7.89
N ARG A 97 14.80 7.93 6.85
CA ARG A 97 15.94 8.02 5.93
C ARG A 97 15.81 9.16 4.91
N LEU A 98 14.59 9.48 4.50
CA LEU A 98 14.33 10.37 3.35
C LEU A 98 13.87 11.78 3.74
N LEU A 99 13.29 11.96 4.92
CA LEU A 99 12.79 13.27 5.36
C LEU A 99 13.91 14.09 6.02
N PRO A 100 14.14 15.34 5.60
CA PRO A 100 15.17 16.20 6.17
C PRO A 100 15.00 16.39 7.69
N GLY A 101 16.10 16.35 8.44
CA GLY A 101 16.07 16.59 9.89
C GLY A 101 15.47 15.45 10.72
N ALA A 102 15.14 14.31 10.09
CA ALA A 102 14.83 13.10 10.84
C ALA A 102 16.05 12.69 11.69
N PRO A 103 15.83 12.26 12.96
CA PRO A 103 16.93 11.84 13.80
C PRO A 103 17.64 10.63 13.17
N ALA A 104 18.97 10.59 13.27
CA ALA A 104 19.80 9.42 12.95
C ALA A 104 19.61 8.29 13.98
N ALA A 105 18.36 8.02 14.39
CA ALA A 105 18.05 6.87 15.21
C ALA A 105 18.13 5.62 14.32
N GLU A 106 18.75 4.54 14.83
CA GLU A 106 18.82 3.27 14.11
C GLU A 106 17.41 2.71 13.89
N PRO A 107 16.85 2.78 12.66
CA PRO A 107 15.48 2.34 12.40
C PRO A 107 15.30 0.84 12.72
N ALA A 108 16.39 0.09 12.57
CA ALA A 108 16.46 -1.33 12.87
C ALA A 108 16.10 -1.65 14.34
N LEU A 109 16.63 -0.90 15.32
CA LEU A 109 16.40 -1.18 16.74
C LEU A 109 14.93 -1.04 17.12
N ARG A 110 14.21 -0.09 16.54
CA ARG A 110 12.77 0.13 16.81
C ARG A 110 11.89 -0.92 16.16
N LEU A 111 12.29 -1.47 15.02
CA LEU A 111 11.54 -2.53 14.35
C LEU A 111 11.69 -3.89 15.04
N ARG A 112 12.74 -4.11 15.84
CA ARG A 112 12.97 -5.39 16.55
C ARG A 112 11.87 -5.75 17.55
N SER A 113 11.23 -4.75 18.16
CA SER A 113 10.10 -4.99 19.09
C SER A 113 8.75 -5.06 18.40
N CYS A 114 8.68 -4.82 17.08
CA CYS A 114 7.41 -4.80 16.36
C CYS A 114 6.88 -6.23 16.19
N PRO A 115 5.62 -6.50 16.57
CA PRO A 115 5.05 -7.85 16.48
C PRO A 115 5.02 -8.39 15.04
N LEU A 116 4.94 -7.51 14.03
CA LEU A 116 4.94 -7.89 12.61
C LEU A 116 6.27 -8.50 12.09
N TRP A 117 7.32 -8.51 12.90
CA TRP A 117 8.61 -9.15 12.62
C TRP A 117 8.90 -10.33 13.57
N ARG A 118 7.94 -10.76 14.39
CA ARG A 118 8.03 -11.95 15.23
C ARG A 118 7.66 -13.18 14.41
N ASP A 119 8.67 -13.93 13.99
CA ASP A 119 8.48 -15.16 13.19
C ASP A 119 7.85 -16.31 13.99
N ASP A 120 7.82 -16.20 15.31
CA ASP A 120 7.17 -17.15 16.22
C ASP A 120 5.68 -16.86 16.48
N LEU A 121 5.16 -15.73 15.96
CA LEU A 121 3.75 -15.37 16.05
C LEU A 121 3.05 -15.61 14.71
N GLU A 122 1.85 -16.20 14.77
CA GLU A 122 0.98 -16.29 13.61
C GLU A 122 0.44 -14.90 13.22
N PRO A 123 0.04 -14.65 11.96
CA PRO A 123 -0.42 -13.34 11.51
C PRO A 123 -1.55 -12.74 12.36
N ALA A 124 -2.43 -13.57 12.92
CA ALA A 124 -3.50 -13.12 13.81
C ALA A 124 -2.96 -12.54 15.13
N GLU A 125 -1.95 -13.19 15.72
CA GLU A 125 -1.30 -12.76 16.96
C GLU A 125 -0.46 -11.50 16.71
N GLN A 126 0.28 -11.48 15.60
CA GLN A 126 1.04 -10.29 15.17
C GLN A 126 0.14 -9.05 15.06
N LEU A 127 -1.06 -9.22 14.49
CA LEU A 127 -2.05 -8.15 14.36
C LEU A 127 -2.72 -7.81 15.70
N ALA A 128 -2.96 -8.78 16.57
CA ALA A 128 -3.56 -8.54 17.89
C ALA A 128 -2.67 -7.66 18.79
N ASP A 129 -1.35 -7.83 18.71
CA ASP A 129 -0.39 -7.06 19.51
C ASP A 129 -0.03 -5.69 18.90
N LEU A 130 -0.28 -5.51 17.60
CA LEU A 130 0.11 -4.32 16.86
C LEU A 130 -0.50 -3.02 17.42
N PRO A 131 -1.79 -2.93 17.81
CA PRO A 131 -2.35 -1.71 18.38
C PRO A 131 -1.62 -1.22 19.63
N ALA A 132 -1.25 -2.12 20.54
CA ALA A 132 -0.53 -1.76 21.76
C ALA A 132 0.87 -1.24 21.44
N TRP A 133 1.56 -1.90 20.49
CA TRP A 133 2.86 -1.45 20.01
C TRP A 133 2.79 -0.05 19.37
N LEU A 134 1.80 0.20 18.50
CA LEU A 134 1.60 1.51 17.86
C LEU A 134 1.25 2.61 18.88
N ALA A 135 0.39 2.30 19.85
CA ALA A 135 0.02 3.22 20.92
C ALA A 135 1.26 3.64 21.72
N HIS A 136 2.08 2.67 22.15
CA HIS A 136 3.26 2.94 22.96
C HIS A 136 4.37 3.67 22.19
N HIS A 137 4.71 3.20 20.99
CA HIS A 137 5.87 3.71 20.27
C HIS A 137 5.59 4.98 19.46
N TRP A 138 4.37 5.13 18.95
CA TRP A 138 4.06 6.18 17.98
C TRP A 138 2.97 7.14 18.41
N LEU A 139 1.86 6.69 18.97
CA LEU A 139 0.71 7.58 19.19
C LEU A 139 0.72 8.28 20.55
N ALA A 140 1.30 7.65 21.57
CA ALA A 140 1.13 8.00 22.99
C ALA A 140 -0.33 7.92 23.49
N GLU A 141 -1.22 7.29 22.72
CA GLU A 141 -2.62 7.05 23.06
C GLU A 141 -3.14 5.79 22.33
N PRO A 142 -4.27 5.20 22.77
CA PRO A 142 -4.85 4.02 22.12
C PRO A 142 -5.26 4.28 20.66
N VAL A 143 -4.97 3.31 19.78
CA VAL A 143 -5.33 3.37 18.34
C VAL A 143 -6.82 3.68 18.09
N PRO A 144 -7.78 3.05 18.80
CA PRO A 144 -9.20 3.35 18.58
C PRO A 144 -9.58 4.80 18.91
N SER A 145 -8.99 5.38 19.96
CA SER A 145 -9.24 6.77 20.38
C SER A 145 -8.69 7.75 19.34
N TRP A 146 -7.45 7.54 18.89
CA TRP A 146 -6.83 8.36 17.85
C TRP A 146 -7.65 8.33 16.56
N LEU A 147 -8.08 7.14 16.13
CA LEU A 147 -8.91 6.99 14.93
C LEU A 147 -10.32 7.60 15.08
N ALA A 148 -10.89 7.61 16.29
CA ALA A 148 -12.15 8.27 16.55
C ALA A 148 -12.04 9.79 16.37
N ALA A 149 -11.00 10.41 16.92
CA ALA A 149 -10.74 11.83 16.75
C ALA A 149 -10.44 12.17 15.28
N GLN A 150 -9.66 11.34 14.56
CA GLN A 150 -9.42 11.49 13.13
C GLN A 150 -10.70 11.39 12.27
N ARG A 151 -11.71 10.61 12.69
CA ARG A 151 -13.00 10.57 11.98
C ARG A 151 -13.81 11.84 12.16
N VAL A 152 -13.71 12.48 13.34
CA VAL A 152 -14.40 13.73 13.64
C VAL A 152 -13.75 14.90 12.89
N ASP A 153 -12.41 14.94 12.85
CA ASP A 153 -11.66 15.98 12.13
C ASP A 153 -10.60 15.35 11.20
N PRO A 154 -11.00 14.92 9.98
CA PRO A 154 -10.10 14.26 9.04
C PRO A 154 -8.92 15.11 8.55
N LEU A 155 -9.04 16.44 8.64
CA LEU A 155 -8.05 17.38 8.11
C LEU A 155 -7.15 17.97 9.20
N GLY A 156 -7.69 18.25 10.37
CA GLY A 156 -6.98 18.92 11.46
C GLY A 156 -6.46 17.99 12.56
N TRP A 157 -7.05 16.81 12.79
CA TRP A 157 -6.68 15.98 13.94
C TRP A 157 -5.19 15.59 13.95
N ALA A 158 -4.68 15.10 12.83
CA ALA A 158 -3.26 14.74 12.73
C ALA A 158 -2.32 15.92 13.00
N VAL A 159 -2.73 17.15 12.66
CA VAL A 159 -1.97 18.37 12.99
C VAL A 159 -2.01 18.59 14.50
N HIS A 160 -3.20 18.60 15.10
CA HIS A 160 -3.38 18.79 16.54
C HIS A 160 -2.58 17.77 17.35
N TRP A 161 -2.69 16.49 17.01
CA TRP A 161 -1.96 15.41 17.66
C TRP A 161 -0.43 15.60 17.56
N CYS A 162 0.09 16.01 16.40
CA CYS A 162 1.54 16.27 16.23
C CYS A 162 2.05 17.40 17.16
N GLU A 163 1.22 18.39 17.48
CA GLU A 163 1.59 19.49 18.37
C GLU A 163 1.57 19.07 19.86
N GLN A 164 0.80 18.04 20.23
CA GLN A 164 0.66 17.58 21.63
C GLN A 164 1.56 16.38 21.98
N ALA A 165 1.74 15.45 21.05
CA ALA A 165 2.48 14.21 21.31
C ALA A 165 3.99 14.40 21.14
N GLU A 166 4.77 13.87 22.10
CA GLU A 166 6.24 13.94 22.09
C GLU A 166 6.93 12.68 21.53
N THR A 167 6.14 11.79 20.93
CA THR A 167 6.68 10.59 20.28
C THR A 167 7.59 10.97 19.10
N PRO A 168 8.55 10.11 18.74
CA PRO A 168 9.42 10.39 17.59
C PRO A 168 8.67 10.61 16.27
N LEU A 169 7.55 9.89 16.07
CA LEU A 169 6.75 10.04 14.85
C LEU A 169 6.00 11.38 14.82
N ALA A 170 5.39 11.77 15.94
CA ALA A 170 4.72 13.07 16.06
C ALA A 170 5.69 14.22 15.82
N ARG A 171 6.88 14.17 16.44
CA ARG A 171 7.94 15.18 16.23
C ARG A 171 8.42 15.24 14.79
N LEU A 172 8.62 14.09 14.14
CA LEU A 172 8.97 14.03 12.72
C LEU A 172 7.90 14.71 11.88
N LEU A 173 6.64 14.29 11.99
CA LEU A 173 5.55 14.84 11.20
C LEU A 173 5.34 16.34 11.46
N ARG A 174 5.42 16.79 12.72
CA ARG A 174 5.42 18.20 13.11
C ARG A 174 6.47 19.00 12.35
N SER A 175 7.73 18.52 12.33
CA SER A 175 8.83 19.20 11.64
C SER A 175 8.67 19.28 10.11
N GLN A 176 7.95 18.33 9.52
CA GLN A 176 7.77 18.24 8.06
C GLN A 176 6.50 18.93 7.56
N ARG A 177 5.57 19.29 8.46
CA ARG A 177 4.20 19.72 8.11
C ARG A 177 4.17 20.82 7.04
N ALA A 178 4.84 21.95 7.30
CA ALA A 178 4.82 23.10 6.40
C ALA A 178 5.35 22.74 5.00
N ALA A 179 6.50 22.07 4.94
CA ALA A 179 7.10 21.65 3.68
C ALA A 179 6.21 20.67 2.90
N MET A 180 5.61 19.69 3.59
CA MET A 180 4.76 18.67 2.96
C MET A 180 3.39 19.22 2.52
N GLN A 181 2.86 20.24 3.21
CA GLN A 181 1.65 20.96 2.78
C GLN A 181 1.90 21.81 1.53
N ALA A 182 3.10 22.37 1.37
CA ALA A 182 3.47 23.16 0.19
C ALA A 182 3.66 22.33 -1.09
N ILE A 183 3.91 21.02 -0.96
CA ILE A 183 4.08 20.13 -2.11
C ILE A 183 2.71 19.66 -2.60
N ALA A 184 2.23 20.29 -3.67
CA ALA A 184 1.03 19.85 -4.38
C ALA A 184 1.26 18.47 -5.02
N THR A 185 0.30 17.58 -4.85
CA THR A 185 0.32 16.23 -5.42
C THR A 185 -1.02 15.95 -6.13
N PRO A 186 -1.37 16.71 -7.17
CA PRO A 186 -2.61 16.50 -7.90
C PRO A 186 -2.57 15.14 -8.59
N SER A 187 -3.54 14.28 -8.29
CA SER A 187 -3.61 12.96 -8.87
C SER A 187 -5.03 12.45 -8.96
N GLN A 188 -5.34 11.74 -10.02
CA GLN A 188 -6.59 11.03 -10.17
C GLN A 188 -6.53 9.71 -9.40
N ALA A 189 -7.43 9.49 -8.46
CA ALA A 189 -7.57 8.18 -7.81
C ALA A 189 -8.05 7.12 -8.81
N LEU A 190 -7.45 5.93 -8.77
CA LEU A 190 -7.91 4.77 -9.54
C LEU A 190 -9.16 4.18 -8.87
N ARG A 191 -10.33 4.56 -9.40
CA ARG A 191 -11.65 4.11 -8.94
C ARG A 191 -12.11 2.84 -9.66
N LEU A 192 -11.23 1.84 -9.72
CA LEU A 192 -11.53 0.58 -10.41
C LEU A 192 -12.65 -0.20 -9.71
N LEU A 193 -12.71 -0.13 -8.38
CA LEU A 193 -13.58 -1.00 -7.59
C LEU A 193 -14.92 -0.35 -7.19
N ASP A 194 -15.21 0.87 -7.67
CA ASP A 194 -16.49 1.54 -7.43
C ASP A 194 -17.62 0.83 -8.21
N ALA A 195 -17.33 0.29 -9.39
CA ALA A 195 -18.26 -0.49 -10.22
C ALA A 195 -17.54 -1.62 -10.98
N PRO A 196 -16.98 -2.63 -10.28
CA PRO A 196 -15.97 -3.56 -10.82
C PRO A 196 -16.42 -4.29 -12.08
N ARG A 197 -17.71 -4.66 -12.18
CA ARG A 197 -18.27 -5.33 -13.37
C ARG A 197 -18.24 -4.46 -14.62
N ALA A 198 -18.36 -3.13 -14.46
CA ALA A 198 -18.32 -2.18 -15.56
C ALA A 198 -16.89 -1.70 -15.88
N THR A 199 -16.03 -1.64 -14.87
CA THR A 199 -14.70 -1.00 -14.97
C THR A 199 -13.56 -1.98 -15.24
N MET A 200 -13.58 -3.20 -14.69
CA MET A 200 -12.49 -4.18 -14.79
C MET A 200 -12.29 -4.80 -16.19
N PRO A 201 -13.32 -5.04 -17.02
CA PRO A 201 -13.12 -5.61 -18.35
C PRO A 201 -12.21 -4.77 -19.25
N ARG A 202 -12.26 -3.43 -19.12
CA ARG A 202 -11.45 -2.52 -19.93
C ARG A 202 -9.94 -2.70 -19.73
N PRO A 203 -9.36 -2.55 -18.52
CA PRO A 203 -7.93 -2.78 -18.31
C PRO A 203 -7.55 -4.23 -18.62
N ALA A 204 -8.39 -5.23 -18.30
CA ALA A 204 -8.10 -6.63 -18.64
C ALA A 204 -7.97 -6.85 -20.16
N ARG A 205 -8.82 -6.21 -20.96
CA ARG A 205 -8.74 -6.23 -22.42
C ARG A 205 -7.45 -5.59 -22.93
N ARG A 206 -7.12 -4.39 -22.43
CA ARG A 206 -5.91 -3.66 -22.82
C ARG A 206 -4.63 -4.40 -22.42
N MET A 207 -4.59 -5.03 -21.25
CA MET A 207 -3.46 -5.87 -20.84
C MET A 207 -3.21 -7.04 -21.80
N ALA A 208 -4.25 -7.56 -22.46
CA ALA A 208 -4.14 -8.66 -23.43
C ALA A 208 -3.79 -8.18 -24.84
N GLU A 209 -4.33 -7.04 -25.26
CA GLU A 209 -4.29 -6.57 -26.65
C GLU A 209 -3.21 -5.51 -26.91
N GLU A 210 -2.78 -4.76 -25.89
CA GLU A 210 -1.82 -3.66 -26.01
C GLU A 210 -0.49 -4.01 -25.32
N PRO A 211 0.58 -4.33 -26.08
CA PRO A 211 1.86 -4.79 -25.52
C PRO A 211 2.49 -3.87 -24.48
N GLU A 212 2.30 -2.55 -24.62
CA GLU A 212 2.91 -1.53 -23.76
C GLU A 212 2.00 -1.09 -22.59
N PHE A 213 0.73 -1.52 -22.55
CA PHE A 213 -0.24 -1.03 -21.55
C PHE A 213 0.22 -1.33 -20.12
N CYS A 214 0.69 -2.55 -19.86
CA CYS A 214 1.19 -2.93 -18.54
C CYS A 214 2.46 -2.17 -18.12
N ALA A 215 3.24 -1.65 -19.08
CA ALA A 215 4.42 -0.82 -18.80
C ALA A 215 4.04 0.64 -18.51
N ARG A 216 2.95 1.13 -19.11
CA ARG A 216 2.44 2.50 -18.98
C ARG A 216 0.92 2.52 -18.87
N PRO A 217 0.36 2.01 -17.76
CA PRO A 217 -1.08 1.93 -17.61
C PRO A 217 -1.67 3.32 -17.44
N ASP A 218 -2.72 3.61 -18.19
CA ASP A 218 -3.60 4.76 -17.99
C ASP A 218 -5.00 4.31 -17.59
N TRP A 219 -5.71 5.21 -16.91
CA TRP A 219 -7.11 5.10 -16.57
C TRP A 219 -7.86 6.27 -17.21
N LEU A 220 -8.76 5.96 -18.14
CA LEU A 220 -9.51 6.96 -18.90
C LEU A 220 -8.61 7.99 -19.62
N GLY A 221 -7.46 7.56 -20.13
CA GLY A 221 -6.53 8.41 -20.89
C GLY A 221 -5.50 9.17 -20.04
N ALA A 222 -5.54 9.03 -18.71
CA ALA A 222 -4.59 9.68 -17.80
C ALA A 222 -4.00 8.69 -16.78
N PRO A 223 -2.78 8.90 -16.27
CA PRO A 223 -2.28 8.12 -15.14
C PRO A 223 -3.20 8.28 -13.93
N ALA A 224 -3.53 7.16 -13.29
CA ALA A 224 -4.27 7.14 -12.03
C ALA A 224 -3.43 6.51 -10.92
N GLU A 225 -3.66 6.98 -9.71
CA GLU A 225 -2.94 6.55 -8.52
C GLU A 225 -3.71 5.51 -7.73
N THR A 226 -2.96 4.64 -7.07
CA THR A 226 -3.45 3.73 -6.05
C THR A 226 -2.80 4.06 -4.72
N GLY A 227 -3.47 3.75 -3.62
CA GLY A 227 -2.91 3.91 -2.29
C GLY A 227 -3.95 3.84 -1.17
N PRO A 228 -3.55 4.19 0.06
CA PRO A 228 -4.45 4.31 1.21
C PRO A 228 -5.75 5.09 0.94
N TRP A 229 -5.69 6.14 0.12
CA TRP A 229 -6.84 7.00 -0.20
C TRP A 229 -7.77 6.43 -1.29
N THR A 230 -7.46 5.25 -1.84
CA THR A 230 -8.28 4.57 -2.84
C THR A 230 -8.96 3.32 -2.29
N ARG A 231 -8.96 3.11 -0.97
CA ARG A 231 -9.67 2.00 -0.32
C ARG A 231 -11.17 2.17 -0.51
N THR A 232 -11.85 1.11 -0.94
CA THR A 232 -13.32 1.13 -1.15
C THR A 232 -14.11 1.19 0.15
N ALA A 233 -13.50 0.75 1.27
CA ALA A 233 -14.10 0.82 2.59
C ALA A 233 -14.27 2.27 3.10
N ASP A 234 -13.66 3.26 2.44
CA ASP A 234 -13.78 4.67 2.80
C ASP A 234 -14.81 5.36 1.92
N ALA A 235 -16.09 5.29 2.34
CA ALA A 235 -17.24 5.83 1.61
C ALA A 235 -17.17 7.33 1.33
N ALA A 236 -16.38 8.08 2.10
CA ALA A 236 -16.19 9.54 1.96
C ALA A 236 -14.71 9.92 2.15
N SER A 237 -13.84 9.47 1.25
CA SER A 237 -12.44 9.93 1.24
C SER A 237 -12.37 11.41 0.86
N VAL A 238 -11.79 12.22 1.74
CA VAL A 238 -11.41 13.60 1.40
C VAL A 238 -10.40 13.57 0.24
N PRO A 239 -10.52 14.46 -0.77
CA PRO A 239 -9.55 14.55 -1.84
C PRO A 239 -8.13 14.85 -1.32
N ILE A 240 -7.23 13.89 -1.49
CA ILE A 240 -5.81 14.03 -1.12
C ILE A 240 -5.10 14.80 -2.24
N HIS A 241 -4.55 15.97 -1.92
CA HIS A 241 -4.00 16.89 -2.93
C HIS A 241 -2.62 17.46 -2.57
N ASN A 242 -2.05 17.09 -1.43
CA ASN A 242 -0.68 17.46 -1.05
C ASN A 242 0.04 16.29 -0.36
N ALA A 243 1.36 16.40 -0.25
CA ALA A 243 2.20 15.35 0.32
C ALA A 243 1.87 15.08 1.81
N TRP A 244 1.51 16.10 2.59
CA TRP A 244 1.10 15.95 3.99
C TRP A 244 -0.08 14.97 4.14
N MET A 245 -1.14 15.20 3.35
CA MET A 245 -2.33 14.35 3.38
C MET A 245 -2.02 12.91 2.96
N ARG A 246 -1.05 12.68 2.06
CA ARG A 246 -0.59 11.33 1.69
C ARG A 246 0.15 10.62 2.83
N LEU A 247 0.97 11.36 3.60
CA LEU A 247 1.64 10.83 4.78
C LEU A 247 0.61 10.46 5.85
N VAL A 248 -0.32 11.36 6.15
CA VAL A 248 -1.40 11.12 7.12
C VAL A 248 -2.28 9.94 6.68
N ALA A 249 -2.71 9.89 5.42
CA ALA A 249 -3.50 8.77 4.91
C ALA A 249 -2.80 7.41 5.09
N ARG A 250 -1.47 7.37 4.96
CA ARG A 250 -0.69 6.15 5.20
C ARG A 250 -0.65 5.75 6.67
N LEU A 251 -0.54 6.71 7.58
CA LEU A 251 -0.65 6.44 9.01
C LEU A 251 -2.06 5.92 9.34
N VAL A 252 -3.10 6.60 8.87
CA VAL A 252 -4.50 6.21 9.08
C VAL A 252 -4.78 4.79 8.59
N ASP A 253 -4.34 4.44 7.38
CA ASP A 253 -4.55 3.09 6.82
C ASP A 253 -3.85 2.02 7.66
N LEU A 254 -2.63 2.27 8.15
CA LEU A 254 -1.96 1.35 9.08
C LEU A 254 -2.72 1.21 10.40
N LEU A 255 -3.18 2.31 10.99
CA LEU A 255 -3.94 2.27 12.24
C LEU A 255 -5.25 1.48 12.07
N GLN A 256 -5.92 1.63 10.93
CA GLN A 256 -7.12 0.85 10.61
C GLN A 256 -6.79 -0.62 10.36
N LEU A 257 -5.66 -0.93 9.69
CA LEU A 257 -5.17 -2.30 9.49
C LEU A 257 -4.74 -2.97 10.79
N ALA A 258 -4.40 -2.22 11.84
CA ALA A 258 -4.07 -2.78 13.14
C ALA A 258 -5.31 -3.26 13.92
N LEU A 259 -6.52 -2.81 13.54
CA LEU A 259 -7.76 -3.25 14.20
C LEU A 259 -8.32 -4.52 13.56
N PRO A 260 -9.15 -5.32 14.28
CA PRO A 260 -9.74 -6.55 13.73
C PRO A 260 -10.54 -6.35 12.44
N ALA A 261 -11.23 -5.21 12.31
CA ALA A 261 -11.98 -4.85 11.10
C ALA A 261 -11.08 -4.47 9.91
N GLY A 262 -9.77 -4.35 10.12
CA GLY A 262 -8.78 -4.02 9.08
C GLY A 262 -8.72 -5.04 7.94
N ARG A 263 -9.05 -6.31 8.22
CA ARG A 263 -9.08 -7.38 7.20
C ARG A 263 -10.05 -7.11 6.06
N ASP A 264 -11.15 -6.43 6.33
CA ASP A 264 -12.23 -6.17 5.36
C ASP A 264 -11.96 -4.90 4.53
N ARG A 265 -10.86 -4.19 4.82
CA ARG A 265 -10.47 -2.96 4.12
C ARG A 265 -9.65 -3.21 2.85
N LEU A 266 -9.04 -4.38 2.76
CA LEU A 266 -8.23 -4.78 1.60
C LEU A 266 -9.15 -5.48 0.59
N ALA A 267 -9.77 -4.68 -0.27
CA ALA A 267 -10.63 -5.19 -1.32
C ALA A 267 -9.86 -6.10 -2.28
N GLU A 268 -10.47 -7.25 -2.59
CA GLU A 268 -9.77 -8.35 -3.23
C GLU A 268 -10.74 -9.18 -4.08
N GLY A 269 -10.28 -9.73 -5.20
CA GLY A 269 -11.10 -10.56 -6.08
C GLY A 269 -10.40 -10.93 -7.38
N ALA A 270 -11.07 -11.73 -8.21
CA ALA A 270 -10.63 -12.06 -9.56
C ALA A 270 -11.83 -12.36 -10.47
N ALA A 271 -11.64 -12.15 -11.77
CA ALA A 271 -12.61 -12.47 -12.81
C ALA A 271 -11.86 -12.98 -14.04
N ALA A 272 -12.37 -14.05 -14.65
CA ALA A 272 -11.90 -14.51 -15.95
C ALA A 272 -12.49 -13.64 -17.07
N ARG A 273 -11.77 -13.51 -18.19
CA ARG A 273 -12.39 -13.03 -19.42
C ARG A 273 -13.39 -14.09 -19.90
N PRO A 274 -14.60 -13.70 -20.34
CA PRO A 274 -15.39 -14.58 -21.19
C PRO A 274 -14.56 -14.90 -22.43
N GLY A 275 -14.58 -16.19 -22.83
CA GLY A 275 -13.93 -16.66 -24.06
C GLY A 275 -14.49 -16.02 -25.31
#